data_AF-A0A2M7V662-F1
#
_entry.id   AF-A0A2M7V662-F1
#
_cell.length_a   1.000
_cell.length_b   1.000
_cell.length_c   1.000
_cell.angle_alpha   90.00
_cell.angle_beta   90.00
_cell.angle_gamma   90.00
#
_symmetry.space_group_name_H-M   'P 1'
#
loop_
_entity.id
_entity.type
_entity.pdbx_description
1 polymer ?
#
loop_
_entity_poly.entity_id
_entity_poly.type
_entity_poly.pdbx_seq_one_letter_code
_entity_poly.pdbx_strand_id
1 'polypeptide(L)'
;MGFFEYFFGSNTAYSSDMKSLSREQIRLYVSQSRVRTLNSREEEAIEHALDTARQNGNISLRKIDKTLQSLVSKKIISINDKNGLMTMFTQYFELT
;
A
#
# COMPACT_ATOMS: atom_id res chain seq x y z
N MET A 1 -26.94 5.05 5.78
CA MET A 1 -25.61 4.93 6.42
C MET A 1 -24.80 3.94 5.59
N GLY A 2 -24.05 4.42 4.60
CA GLY A 2 -23.32 3.55 3.68
C GLY A 2 -22.40 4.36 2.80
N PHE A 3 -21.10 4.33 3.10
CA PHE A 3 -20.07 5.03 2.32
C PHE A 3 -18.76 4.22 2.23
N PHE A 4 -18.83 2.88 2.27
CA PHE A 4 -17.64 2.02 2.23
C PHE A 4 -17.64 0.96 1.11
N GLU A 5 -18.51 1.09 0.10
CA GLU A 5 -18.61 0.08 -0.98
C GLU A 5 -18.01 0.50 -2.33
N TYR A 6 -17.48 1.72 -2.49
CA TYR A 6 -17.16 2.23 -3.83
C TYR A 6 -15.68 2.41 -4.21
N PHE A 7 -14.73 1.90 -3.42
CA PHE A 7 -13.30 1.99 -3.78
C PHE A 7 -12.63 0.66 -4.13
N PHE A 8 -13.29 -0.49 -3.88
CA PHE A 8 -12.64 -1.80 -4.01
C PHE A 8 -13.12 -2.66 -5.20
N GLY A 9 -13.99 -2.12 -6.06
CA GLY A 9 -14.66 -2.95 -7.07
C GLY A 9 -15.04 -2.21 -8.35
N SER A 10 -14.08 -1.69 -9.11
CA SER A 10 -14.22 -1.46 -10.56
C SER A 10 -12.98 -0.77 -11.08
N ASN A 11 -12.12 -1.43 -11.88
CA ASN A 11 -11.24 -0.84 -12.91
C ASN A 11 -10.74 0.63 -12.72
N THR A 12 -10.44 1.07 -11.50
CA THR A 12 -9.86 2.39 -11.25
C THR A 12 -8.39 2.20 -11.55
N ALA A 13 -7.97 2.62 -12.73
CA ALA A 13 -6.55 2.72 -13.03
C ALA A 13 -5.95 3.64 -11.96
N TYR A 14 -5.36 3.05 -10.91
CA TYR A 14 -4.63 3.81 -9.90
C TYR A 14 -3.72 4.79 -10.60
N SER A 15 -3.67 6.03 -10.11
CA SER A 15 -2.91 7.04 -10.80
C SER A 15 -1.45 6.62 -10.96
N SER A 16 -0.90 6.88 -12.14
CA SER A 16 0.53 6.79 -12.40
C SER A 16 1.31 7.96 -11.82
N ASP A 17 0.63 8.94 -11.22
CA ASP A 17 1.26 10.05 -10.51
C ASP A 17 2.25 9.53 -9.49
N MET A 18 3.49 9.98 -9.63
CA MET A 18 4.57 9.64 -8.73
C MET A 18 4.61 10.66 -7.61
N LYS A 19 4.48 10.19 -6.37
CA LYS A 19 4.69 11.01 -5.19
C LYS A 19 5.93 10.56 -4.45
N SER A 20 6.57 11.53 -3.78
CA SER A 20 7.66 11.24 -2.88
C SER A 20 7.12 10.47 -1.68
N LEU A 21 7.74 9.33 -1.44
CA LEU A 21 7.42 8.46 -0.32
C LEU A 21 8.74 7.97 0.28
N SER A 22 9.15 8.57 1.38
CA SER A 22 10.40 8.22 2.06
C SER A 22 10.33 6.83 2.70
N ARG A 23 11.49 6.26 3.03
CA ARG A 23 11.55 4.96 3.69
C ARG A 23 10.93 5.03 5.09
N GLU A 24 11.14 6.14 5.79
CA GLU A 24 10.52 6.41 7.09
C GLU A 24 9.00 6.49 6.97
N GLN A 25 8.48 7.13 5.91
CA GLN A 25 7.05 7.19 5.65
C GLN A 25 6.46 5.80 5.36
N ILE A 26 7.14 4.98 4.55
CA ILE A 26 6.72 3.59 4.30
C ILE A 26 6.61 2.83 5.62
N ARG A 27 7.64 2.89 6.46
CA ARG A 27 7.66 2.24 7.77
C ARG A 27 6.53 2.72 8.69
N LEU A 28 6.23 4.02 8.69
CA LEU A 28 5.11 4.60 9.44
C LEU A 28 3.74 4.12 8.94
N TYR A 29 3.56 3.94 7.62
CA TYR A 29 2.30 3.47 7.03
C TYR A 29 2.09 1.97 7.16
N VAL A 30 3.19 1.21 7.09
CA VAL A 30 3.18 -0.26 7.13
C VAL A 30 3.18 -0.81 8.55
N SER A 31 3.57 -0.01 9.55
CA SER A 31 3.54 -0.41 10.96
C SER A 31 2.17 -0.93 11.42
N GLN A 32 2.19 -1.97 12.26
CA GLN A 32 1.09 -2.58 13.01
C GLN A 32 0.21 -1.58 13.72
N SER A 33 0.78 -0.43 14.10
CA SER A 33 0.05 0.69 14.68
C SER A 33 -1.06 1.22 13.77
N ARG A 34 -0.94 1.05 12.45
CA ARG A 34 -1.91 1.44 11.44
C ARG A 34 -2.64 0.28 10.79
N VAL A 35 -1.99 -0.88 10.65
CA VAL A 35 -2.61 -2.09 10.12
C VAL A 35 -2.48 -3.21 11.15
N ARG A 36 -3.46 -3.29 12.05
CA ARG A 36 -3.49 -4.22 13.19
C ARG A 36 -3.34 -5.71 12.82
N THR A 37 -3.60 -6.06 11.56
CA THR A 37 -3.55 -7.43 11.06
C THR A 37 -2.17 -7.85 10.57
N LEU A 38 -1.26 -6.90 10.33
CA LEU A 38 0.11 -7.23 9.91
C LEU A 38 0.91 -7.79 11.09
N ASN A 39 1.76 -8.77 10.82
CA ASN A 39 2.82 -9.22 11.72
C ASN A 39 4.16 -8.59 11.34
N SER A 40 5.14 -8.62 12.25
CA SER A 40 6.44 -7.97 12.03
C SER A 40 7.19 -8.49 10.80
N ARG A 41 6.97 -9.76 10.38
CA ARG A 41 7.59 -10.30 9.15
C ARG A 41 6.90 -9.78 7.89
N GLU A 42 5.58 -9.63 7.94
CA GLU A 42 4.80 -9.05 6.86
C GLU A 42 5.15 -7.57 6.67
N GLU A 43 5.29 -6.82 7.76
CA GLU A 43 5.76 -5.43 7.74
C GLU A 43 7.10 -5.32 7.01
N GLU A 44 8.09 -6.11 7.43
CA GLU A 44 9.43 -6.08 6.87
C GLU A 44 9.43 -6.46 5.38
N ALA A 45 8.62 -7.46 5.00
CA ALA A 45 8.47 -7.87 3.61
C ALA A 45 7.81 -6.77 2.74
N ILE A 46 6.80 -6.07 3.26
CA ILE A 46 6.15 -4.96 2.57
C ILE A 46 7.10 -3.77 2.46
N GLU A 47 7.78 -3.40 3.55
CA GLU A 47 8.77 -2.32 3.57
C GLU A 47 9.84 -2.56 2.52
N HIS A 48 10.44 -3.75 2.50
CA HIS A 48 11.45 -4.12 1.52
C HIS A 48 10.90 -4.10 0.09
N ALA A 49 9.69 -4.62 -0.14
CA ALA A 49 9.08 -4.66 -1.46
C ALA A 49 8.74 -3.24 -1.98
N LEU A 50 8.22 -2.36 -1.13
CA LEU A 50 7.92 -0.96 -1.49
C LEU A 50 9.20 -0.14 -1.69
N ASP A 51 10.21 -0.34 -0.86
CA ASP A 51 11.52 0.31 -1.01
C ASP A 51 12.20 -0.11 -2.33
N THR A 52 12.09 -1.38 -2.71
CA THR A 52 12.57 -1.89 -4.01
C THR A 52 11.73 -1.36 -5.19
N ALA A 53 10.43 -1.16 -4.99
CA ALA A 53 9.52 -0.68 -6.03
C ALA A 53 9.63 0.83 -6.31
N ARG A 54 10.22 1.59 -5.38
CA ARG A 54 10.49 3.03 -5.54
C ARG A 54 11.48 3.29 -6.68
N GLN A 55 11.25 4.38 -7.39
CA GLN A 55 12.18 4.93 -8.38
C GLN A 55 12.60 6.32 -7.91
N ASN A 56 13.88 6.49 -7.56
CA ASN A 56 14.44 7.75 -7.05
C ASN A 56 13.67 8.32 -5.84
N GLY A 57 13.20 7.46 -4.94
CA GLY A 57 12.43 7.86 -3.75
C GLY A 57 10.95 8.19 -4.02
N ASN A 58 10.50 8.07 -5.27
CA ASN A 58 9.11 8.25 -5.65
C ASN A 58 8.45 6.92 -5.98
N ILE A 59 7.15 6.82 -5.72
CA ILE A 59 6.34 5.67 -6.09
C ILE A 59 4.94 6.15 -6.50
N SER A 60 4.25 5.39 -7.32
CA SER A 60 2.86 5.66 -7.69
C SER A 60 1.92 4.65 -7.03
N LEU A 61 0.67 5.04 -6.79
CA LEU A 61 -0.36 4.13 -6.24
C LEU A 61 -0.49 2.86 -7.06
N ARG A 62 -0.39 2.96 -8.39
CA ARG A 62 -0.41 1.79 -9.28
C ARG A 62 0.74 0.83 -9.01
N LYS A 63 1.93 1.36 -8.70
CA LYS A 63 3.10 0.55 -8.39
C LYS A 63 2.95 -0.10 -7.02
N ILE A 64 2.42 0.63 -6.03
CA ILE A 64 2.08 0.11 -4.69
C ILE A 64 1.10 -1.06 -4.83
N ASP A 65 -0.02 -0.88 -5.54
CA ASP A 65 -1.02 -1.93 -5.75
C ASP A 65 -0.43 -3.18 -6.38
N LYS A 66 0.39 -3.02 -7.43
CA LYS A 66 1.08 -4.15 -8.08
C LYS A 66 2.04 -4.86 -7.13
N THR A 67 2.79 -4.11 -6.33
CA THR A 67 3.74 -4.67 -5.35
C THR A 67 2.99 -5.46 -4.28
N LEU A 68 1.94 -4.89 -3.69
CA LEU A 68 1.11 -5.58 -2.69
C LEU A 68 0.38 -6.78 -3.29
N GLN A 69 -0.13 -6.67 -4.52
CA GLN A 69 -0.74 -7.79 -5.24
C GLN A 69 0.25 -8.95 -5.41
N SER A 70 1.52 -8.66 -5.70
CA SER A 70 2.58 -9.68 -5.78
C SER A 70 2.80 -10.38 -4.43
N LEU A 71 2.77 -9.63 -3.31
CA LEU A 71 2.89 -10.19 -1.97
C LEU A 71 1.69 -11.07 -1.58
N VAL A 72 0.47 -10.66 -1.97
CA VAL A 72 -0.75 -11.48 -1.82
C VAL A 72 -0.64 -12.77 -2.64
N SER A 73 -0.22 -12.69 -3.90
CA SER A 73 -0.03 -13.87 -4.76
C SER A 73 1.04 -14.83 -4.20
N LYS A 74 2.04 -14.31 -3.49
CA LYS A 74 3.05 -15.11 -2.78
C LYS A 74 2.58 -15.62 -1.41
N LYS A 75 1.33 -15.33 -1.01
CA LYS A 75 0.76 -15.64 0.31
C LYS A 75 1.58 -15.08 1.48
N ILE A 76 2.28 -13.96 1.25
CA ILE A 76 3.05 -13.28 2.30
C ILE A 76 2.09 -12.45 3.14
N ILE A 77 1.14 -11.74 2.49
CA ILE A 77 0.12 -10.92 3.15
C ILE A 77 -1.27 -11.36 2.72
N SER A 78 -2.30 -11.04 3.50
CA SER A 78 -3.68 -11.32 3.10
C SER A 78 -4.25 -10.24 2.15
N ILE A 79 -5.34 -10.56 1.47
CA ILE A 79 -6.10 -9.60 0.66
C ILE A 79 -6.62 -8.44 1.54
N ASN A 80 -6.96 -8.72 2.81
CA ASN A 80 -7.41 -7.70 3.74
C ASN A 80 -6.29 -6.71 4.08
N ASP A 81 -5.06 -7.20 4.29
CA ASP A 81 -3.89 -6.35 4.54
C ASP A 81 -3.59 -5.45 3.34
N LYS A 82 -3.65 -6.02 2.13
CA LYS A 82 -3.53 -5.25 0.88
C LYS A 82 -4.56 -4.12 0.85
N ASN A 83 -5.84 -4.42 1.10
CA ASN A 83 -6.90 -3.41 1.04
C ASN A 83 -6.74 -2.32 2.10
N GLY A 84 -6.32 -2.71 3.32
CA GLY A 84 -6.00 -1.76 4.40
C GLY A 84 -4.87 -0.81 4.01
N LEU A 85 -3.76 -1.35 3.50
CA LEU A 85 -2.61 -0.57 3.03
C LEU A 85 -2.99 0.34 1.85
N MET A 86 -3.72 -0.19 0.87
CA MET A 86 -4.16 0.60 -0.28
C MET A 86 -5.04 1.78 0.14
N THR A 87 -5.93 1.59 1.11
CA THR A 87 -6.73 2.71 1.67
C THR A 87 -5.83 3.80 2.25
N MET A 88 -4.82 3.42 3.04
CA MET A 88 -3.89 4.35 3.67
C MET A 88 -3.06 5.11 2.64
N PHE A 89 -2.53 4.41 1.64
CA PHE A 89 -1.77 5.04 0.57
C PHE A 89 -2.65 5.93 -0.30
N THR A 90 -3.87 5.53 -0.65
CA THR A 90 -4.80 6.37 -1.42
C THR A 90 -5.09 7.67 -0.66
N GLN A 91 -5.39 7.59 0.64
CA GLN A 91 -5.61 8.78 1.47
C GLN A 91 -4.39 9.71 1.47
N TYR A 92 -3.16 9.19 1.59
CA TYR A 92 -1.94 10.00 1.49
C TYR A 92 -1.80 10.68 0.11
N PHE A 93 -2.12 9.97 -0.97
CA PHE A 93 -2.05 10.51 -2.32
C PHE A 93 -3.19 11.47 -2.66
N GLU A 94 -4.31 11.46 -1.94
CA GLU A 94 -5.40 12.44 -2.13
C GLU A 94 -5.23 13.68 -1.23
N LEU A 95 -4.58 13.54 -0.06
CA LEU A 95 -4.37 14.63 0.90
C LEU A 95 -3.15 15.53 0.62
N THR A 96 -2.20 15.07 -0.20
CA THR A 96 -0.95 15.79 -0.52
C THR A 96 -0.99 16.43 -1.89
#